data_AF-A0A953PPV0-F1
#
_entry.id   AF-A0A953PPV0-F1
#
_cell.length_a   1.000
_cell.length_b   1.000
_cell.length_c   1.000
_cell.angle_alpha   90.00
_cell.angle_beta   90.00
_cell.angle_gamma   90.00
#
_symmetry.space_group_name_H-M   'P 1'
#
loop_
_entity.id
_entity.type
_entity.pdbx_description
1 polymer ?
#
loop_
_entity_poly.entity_id
_entity_poly.type
_entity_poly.pdbx_seq_one_letter_code
_entity_poly.pdbx_strand_id
1 'polypeptide(L)' 'MRNGLLIAAVSAAIAIAGGRLSSQAQPDRVDFARDVQPILRQNCVGCHGPTVQQSRLRLDRRA' A
#
# COMPACT_ATOMS: atom_id res chain seq x y z
N MET A 1 51.82 -7.66 -4.07
CA MET A 1 51.53 -6.76 -2.92
C MET A 1 50.77 -5.51 -3.35
N ARG A 2 51.23 -4.77 -4.38
CA ARG A 2 50.62 -3.52 -4.85
C ARG A 2 49.20 -3.65 -5.43
N ASN A 3 48.89 -4.77 -6.07
CA ASN A 3 47.55 -5.02 -6.65
C ASN A 3 46.48 -5.39 -5.59
N GLY A 4 46.89 -5.93 -4.43
CA GLY A 4 45.95 -6.26 -3.35
C GLY A 4 45.40 -5.02 -2.64
N LEU A 5 46.21 -3.95 -2.57
CA LEU A 5 45.81 -2.67 -1.97
C LEU A 5 44.79 -1.93 -2.85
N LEU A 6 44.93 -2.05 -4.18
CA LEU A 6 44.01 -1.43 -5.14
C LEU A 6 42.64 -2.11 -5.12
N ILE A 7 42.58 -3.44 -5.01
CA ILE A 7 41.32 -4.19 -4.91
C ILE A 7 40.59 -3.80 -3.61
N ALA A 8 41.30 -3.74 -2.48
CA ALA A 8 40.71 -3.35 -1.20
C ALA A 8 40.15 -1.91 -1.21
N ALA A 9 40.85 -0.97 -1.85
CA ALA A 9 40.42 0.42 -1.96
C ALA A 9 39.16 0.59 -2.82
N VAL A 10 39.04 -0.17 -3.92
CA VAL A 10 37.86 -0.15 -4.79
C VAL A 10 36.64 -0.76 -4.09
N SER A 11 36.82 -1.84 -3.34
CA SER A 11 35.74 -2.46 -2.55
C SER A 11 35.22 -1.54 -1.45
N ALA A 12 36.11 -0.79 -0.78
CA ALA A 12 35.73 0.17 0.25
C ALA A 12 34.96 1.38 -0.32
N ALA A 13 35.29 1.83 -1.53
CA ALA A 13 34.60 2.95 -2.19
C ALA A 13 33.14 2.60 -2.56
N ILE A 14 32.87 1.35 -2.97
CA ILE A 14 31.52 0.87 -3.31
C ILE A 14 30.61 0.82 -2.07
N ALA A 15 31.15 0.49 -0.89
CA ALA A 15 30.37 0.46 0.35
C ALA A 15 30.01 1.86 0.88
N ILE A 16 30.81 2.88 0.57
CA ILE A 16 30.60 4.26 1.03
C ILE A 16 29.68 5.03 0.07
N ALA A 17 29.70 4.70 -1.23
CA ALA A 17 28.86 5.31 -2.27
C ALA A 17 27.56 4.52 -2.56
N GLY A 18 27.42 3.31 -2.02
CA GLY A 18 26.31 2.40 -2.24
C GLY A 18 25.03 2.80 -1.52
N GLY A 19 24.32 3.77 -2.09
CA GLY A 19 22.86 3.86 -2.09
C GLY A 19 22.19 3.90 -0.71
N ARG A 20 21.71 5.10 -0.33
CA ARG A 20 20.47 5.19 0.43
C ARG A 20 19.42 4.48 -0.41
N LEU A 21 19.15 3.20 -0.13
CA LEU A 21 18.00 2.51 -0.69
C LEU A 21 16.80 3.27 -0.16
N SER A 22 16.23 4.14 -0.99
CA SER A 22 15.00 4.84 -0.65
C SER A 22 14.00 3.77 -0.24
N SER A 23 13.68 3.73 1.05
CA SER A 23 12.56 2.93 1.53
C SER A 23 11.34 3.56 0.89
N GLN A 24 10.92 2.98 -0.24
CA GLN A 24 9.68 3.38 -0.89
C GLN A 24 8.61 3.04 0.13
N ALA A 25 8.05 4.07 0.77
CA ALA A 25 6.92 3.91 1.66
C ALA A 25 5.86 3.15 0.87
N GLN A 26 5.58 1.92 1.30
CA GLN A 26 4.59 1.11 0.63
C GLN A 26 3.26 1.86 0.81
N PRO A 27 2.50 2.11 -0.27
CA PRO A 27 1.24 2.83 -0.15
C PRO A 27 0.38 2.13 0.90
N ASP A 28 -0.22 2.91 1.79
CA ASP A 28 -1.09 2.38 2.83
C ASP A 28 -2.15 1.49 2.17
N ARG A 29 -2.29 0.27 2.68
CA ARG A 29 -3.31 -0.63 2.16
C ARG A 29 -4.67 -0.01 2.42
N VAL A 30 -5.52 -0.06 1.39
CA VAL A 30 -6.92 0.33 1.51
C VAL A 30 -7.58 -0.61 2.51
N ASP A 31 -8.20 -0.02 3.54
CA ASP A 31 -8.99 -0.72 4.53
C ASP A 31 -10.47 -0.52 4.22
N PHE A 32 -11.22 -1.62 4.07
CA PHE A 32 -12.62 -1.52 3.67
C PHE A 32 -13.49 -0.78 4.70
N ALA A 33 -13.27 -1.00 6.00
CA ALA A 33 -14.09 -0.42 7.05
C ALA A 33 -13.83 1.08 7.19
N ARG A 34 -12.57 1.49 7.11
CA ARG A 34 -12.14 2.90 7.19
C ARG A 34 -12.43 3.66 5.91
N ASP A 35 -12.11 3.09 4.75
CA ASP A 35 -12.00 3.84 3.50
C ASP A 35 -13.23 3.66 2.59
N VAL A 36 -13.87 2.49 2.57
CA VAL A 36 -14.95 2.17 1.60
C VAL A 36 -16.34 2.21 2.23
N GLN A 37 -16.50 1.59 3.41
CA GLN A 37 -17.79 1.46 4.07
C GLN A 37 -18.50 2.79 4.32
N PRO A 38 -17.85 3.89 4.77
CA PRO A 38 -18.53 5.17 4.99
C PRO A 38 -19.14 5.74 3.71
N ILE A 39 -18.44 5.59 2.58
CA ILE A 39 -18.90 6.08 1.27
C ILE A 39 -20.17 5.33 0.85
N LEU A 40 -20.17 4.00 0.96
CA LEU A 40 -21.34 3.18 0.63
C LEU A 40 -22.52 3.49 1.54
N ARG A 41 -22.29 3.68 2.85
CA ARG A 41 -23.36 4.04 3.79
C ARG A 41 -24.01 5.37 3.43
N GLN A 42 -23.21 6.36 3.03
CA GLN A 42 -23.70 7.70 2.74
C GLN A 42 -24.44 7.78 1.40
N ASN A 43 -23.97 7.06 0.38
CA ASN A 43 -24.44 7.25 -0.99
C ASN A 43 -25.27 6.09 -1.55
N CYS A 44 -25.20 4.89 -0.97
CA CYS A 44 -25.73 3.68 -1.61
C CYS A 44 -26.71 2.92 -0.72
N VAL A 45 -26.44 2.81 0.59
CA VAL A 45 -27.25 1.99 1.52
C VAL A 45 -28.70 2.47 1.63
N GLY A 46 -28.98 3.75 1.36
CA GLY A 46 -30.35 4.26 1.32
C GLY A 46 -31.26 3.49 0.35
N CYS A 47 -30.73 3.07 -0.80
CA CYS A 47 -31.45 2.33 -1.84
C CYS A 47 -31.10 0.83 -1.90
N HIS A 48 -29.95 0.45 -1.35
CA HIS A 48 -29.39 -0.92 -1.38
C HIS A 48 -29.14 -1.48 0.03
N GLY A 49 -30.05 -1.18 0.94
CA GLY A 49 -30.00 -1.53 2.35
C GLY A 49 -31.16 -2.44 2.78
N PRO A 50 -31.38 -2.61 4.08
CA PRO A 50 -32.45 -3.49 4.57
C PRO A 50 -33.85 -2.91 4.32
N THR A 51 -33.99 -1.59 4.32
CA THR A 51 -35.27 -0.89 4.13
C THR A 51 -35.69 -0.87 2.67
N VAL A 52 -34.75 -0.63 1.75
CA VAL A 52 -34.98 -0.57 0.30
C VAL A 52 -33.91 -1.42 -0.37
N GLN A 53 -34.34 -2.36 -1.23
CA GLN A 53 -33.44 -3.25 -1.97
C GLN A 53 -33.65 -3.15 -3.47
N GLN A 54 -33.19 -2.04 -4.05
CA GLN A 54 -33.21 -1.89 -5.50
C GLN A 54 -32.32 -2.93 -6.18
N SER A 55 -32.84 -3.51 -7.26
CA SER A 55 -32.12 -4.45 -8.14
C SER A 55 -31.53 -5.68 -7.44
N ARG A 56 -32.06 -6.05 -6.25
CA ARG A 56 -31.57 -7.16 -5.41
C ARG A 56 -30.10 -7.04 -4.99
N LEU A 57 -29.52 -5.84 -5.03
CA LEU A 57 -28.16 -5.57 -4.56
C LEU A 57 -28.16 -5.22 -3.07
N ARG A 58 -27.20 -5.78 -2.31
CA ARG A 58 -27.02 -5.56 -0.87
C ARG A 58 -25.62 -5.02 -0.58
N LEU A 59 -25.53 -3.78 -0.10
CA LEU A 59 -24.26 -3.10 0.22
C LEU A 59 -24.12 -2.80 1.73
N ASP A 60 -25.12 -3.13 2.52
CA ASP A 60 -25.18 -2.92 3.97
C ASP A 60 -24.49 -4.03 4.79
N ARG A 61 -24.06 -5.11 4.14
CA ARG A 61 -23.49 -6.29 4.79
C ARG A 61 -22.28 -6.79 4.01
N ARG A 62 -21.31 -7.34 4.75
CA ARG A 62 -20.23 -8.13 4.16
C ARG A 62 -20.81 -9.53 3.88
N ALA A 63 -20.68 -9.99 2.64
CA ALA A 63 -21.11 -11.33 2.24
C ALA A 63 -20.21 -12.41 2.88
#